data_AF-A0A924RQZ3-F1
#
_entry.id   AF-A0A924RQZ3-F1
#
_cell.length_a   1.000
_cell.length_b   1.000
_cell.length_c   1.000
_cell.angle_alpha   90.00
_cell.angle_beta   90.00
_cell.angle_gamma   90.00
#
_symmetry.space_group_name_H-M   'P 1'
#
loop_
_entity.id
_entity.type
_entity.pdbx_description
1 polymer ?
#
loop_
_entity_poly.entity_id
_entity_poly.type
_entity_poly.pdbx_seq_one_letter_code
_entity_poly.pdbx_strand_id
1 'polypeptide(L)' 'TIFLQAAMLRARFGLKTPDALHLACAQHHGCTALWTNDERLAQAGHGLARSVLTA' A
#
# COMPACT_ATOMS: atom_id res chain seq x y z
N THR A 1 8.89 -9.47 -9.56
CA THR A 1 8.19 -8.33 -10.21
C THR A 1 7.26 -7.68 -9.21
N ILE A 2 6.86 -6.43 -9.44
CA ILE A 2 5.89 -5.71 -8.58
C ILE A 2 4.58 -6.50 -8.44
N PHE A 3 4.12 -7.16 -9.51
CA PHE A 3 2.89 -7.97 -9.50
C PHE A 3 2.94 -9.16 -8.53
N LEU A 4 4.07 -9.88 -8.45
CA LEU A 4 4.21 -11.00 -7.50
C LEU A 4 4.19 -10.49 -6.05
N GLN A 5 4.88 -9.38 -5.78
CA GLN A 5 4.86 -8.75 -4.46
C GLN A 5 3.45 -8.28 -4.08
N ALA A 6 2.71 -7.68 -5.02
CA ALA A 6 1.32 -7.29 -4.83
C ALA A 6 0.42 -8.51 -4.51
N ALA A 7 0.59 -9.61 -5.24
CA ALA A 7 -0.14 -10.85 -4.97
C ALA A 7 0.15 -11.39 -3.56
N MET A 8 1.41 -11.34 -3.12
CA MET A 8 1.81 -11.74 -1.76
C MET A 8 1.23 -10.82 -0.69
N LEU A 9 1.26 -9.50 -0.89
CA LEU A 9 0.68 -8.52 0.04
C LEU A 9 -0.83 -8.75 0.18
N ARG A 10 -1.52 -8.96 -0.95
CA ARG A 10 -2.95 -9.31 -0.95
C ARG A 10 -3.21 -10.62 -0.20
N ALA A 11 -2.45 -11.68 -0.47
CA ALA A 11 -2.65 -12.97 0.18
C ALA A 11 -2.39 -12.92 1.70
N ARG A 12 -1.38 -12.16 2.13
CA ARG A 12 -1.00 -12.06 3.54
C ARG A 12 -1.91 -11.13 4.35
N PHE A 13 -2.35 -10.03 3.76
CA PHE A 13 -3.03 -8.95 4.49
C PHE A 13 -4.48 -8.71 4.04
N GLY A 14 -5.00 -9.50 3.10
CA GLY A 14 -6.38 -9.37 2.62
C GLY A 14 -6.67 -8.07 1.84
N LEU A 15 -5.62 -7.38 1.36
CA LEU A 15 -5.76 -6.12 0.62
C LEU A 15 -6.53 -6.30 -0.68
N LYS A 16 -7.27 -5.27 -1.11
CA LYS A 16 -7.81 -5.24 -2.48
C LYS A 16 -6.65 -5.25 -3.47
N THR A 17 -6.86 -5.85 -4.65
CA THR A 17 -5.80 -5.96 -5.67
C THR A 17 -5.15 -4.61 -6.03
N PRO A 18 -5.90 -3.50 -6.24
CA PRO A 18 -5.28 -2.21 -6.52
C PRO A 18 -4.42 -1.69 -5.37
N ASP A 19 -4.90 -1.79 -4.14
CA ASP A 19 -4.17 -1.34 -2.93
C ASP A 19 -2.86 -2.10 -2.75
N ALA A 20 -2.90 -3.42 -2.94
CA ALA A 20 -1.72 -4.27 -2.87
C ALA A 20 -0.70 -3.91 -3.96
N LEU A 21 -1.18 -3.54 -5.16
CA LEU A 21 -0.32 -3.13 -6.27
C LEU A 21 0.34 -1.78 -6.03
N HIS A 22 -0.41 -0.79 -5.54
CA HIS A 22 0.14 0.52 -5.19
C HIS A 22 1.16 0.41 -4.05
N LEU A 23 0.86 -0.39 -3.02
CA LEU A 23 1.79 -0.61 -1.91
C LEU A 23 3.06 -1.33 -2.37
N ALA A 24 2.94 -2.37 -3.21
CA ALA A 24 4.08 -3.05 -3.80
C ALA A 24 4.95 -2.10 -4.65
N CYS A 25 4.32 -1.22 -5.44
CA CYS A 25 5.03 -0.25 -6.26
C CYS A 25 5.82 0.74 -5.40
N ALA A 26 5.17 1.32 -4.37
CA ALA A 26 5.81 2.24 -3.43
C ALA A 26 6.99 1.58 -2.70
N GLN A 27 6.82 0.34 -2.23
CA GLN A 27 7.91 -0.43 -1.62
C GLN A 27 9.05 -0.73 -2.60
N HIS A 28 8.73 -1.13 -3.83
CA HIS A 28 9.71 -1.50 -4.85
C HIS A 28 10.60 -0.33 -5.27
N HIS A 29 10.03 0.87 -5.36
CA HIS A 29 10.75 2.10 -5.71
C HIS A 29 11.34 2.84 -4.51
N GLY A 30 11.26 2.28 -3.29
CA GLY A 30 11.85 2.87 -2.09
C GLY A 30 11.20 4.19 -1.68
N CYS A 31 9.90 4.37 -1.97
CA CYS A 31 9.18 5.57 -1.57
C CYS A 31 9.13 5.68 -0.04
N THR A 32 9.22 6.91 0.46
CA THR A 32 9.08 7.20 1.90
C THR A 32 7.62 7.32 2.35
N ALA A 33 6.69 7.53 1.41
CA ALA A 33 5.26 7.56 1.67
C ALA A 33 4.45 7.17 0.43
N LEU A 34 3.28 6.56 0.67
CA LEU A 34 2.18 6.37 -0.26
C LEU A 34 1.00 7.21 0.23
N TRP A 35 0.73 8.34 -0.43
CA TRP A 35 -0.37 9.23 -0.06
C TRP A 35 -1.69 8.69 -0.60
N THR A 36 -2.69 8.57 0.27
CA THR A 36 -4.02 8.05 -0.08
C THR A 36 -5.11 8.84 0.64
N ASN A 37 -6.30 8.92 0.06
CA ASN A 37 -7.51 9.39 0.74
C ASN A 37 -8.36 8.23 1.30
N ASP A 38 -7.98 6.98 1.03
CA ASP A 38 -8.62 5.80 1.60
C ASP A 38 -8.02 5.54 2.99
N GLU A 39 -8.80 5.87 4.03
CA GLU A 39 -8.39 5.71 5.42
C GLU A 39 -8.11 4.24 5.78
N ARG A 40 -8.79 3.29 5.13
CA ARG A 40 -8.54 1.86 5.36
C ARG A 40 -7.16 1.46 4.85
N LEU A 41 -6.73 2.02 3.71
CA LEU A 41 -5.39 1.79 3.18
C LEU A 41 -4.33 2.48 4.03
N ALA A 42 -4.59 3.70 4.50
CA ALA A 42 -3.69 4.39 5.42
C ALA A 42 -3.44 3.56 6.68
N GLN A 43 -4.50 2.98 7.27
CA GLN A 43 -4.40 2.10 8.44
C GLN A 43 -3.64 0.80 8.13
N ALA A 44 -3.89 0.18 6.97
CA ALA A 44 -3.26 -1.08 6.58
C ALA A 44 -1.80 -0.95 6.11
N GLY A 45 -1.38 0.24 5.71
CA GLY A 45 -0.05 0.48 5.14
C GLY A 45 1.09 0.56 6.15
N HIS A 46 0.84 0.34 7.45
CA HIS A 46 1.83 0.27 8.53
C HIS A 46 2.90 1.37 8.47
N GLY A 47 2.48 2.61 8.29
CA GLY A 47 3.35 3.79 8.26
C GLY A 47 3.84 4.20 6.87
N LEU A 48 3.81 3.30 5.88
CA LEU A 48 4.10 3.67 4.48
C LEU A 48 2.92 4.40 3.84
N ALA A 49 1.69 3.91 4.03
CA ALA A 49 0.50 4.62 3.54
C ALA A 49 0.09 5.73 4.53
N ARG A 50 -0.10 6.96 4.03
CA ARG A 50 -0.45 8.13 4.83
C ARG A 50 -1.72 8.77 4.28
N SER A 51 -2.67 9.06 5.17
CA SER A 51 -3.93 9.71 4.81
C SER A 51 -3.70 11.18 4.51
N VAL A 52 -4.13 11.67 3.34
CA VAL A 52 -4.00 13.08 2.97
C VAL A 52 -4.87 14.02 3.82
N LEU A 53 -5.83 13.48 4.56
CA LEU A 53 -6.76 14.26 5.38
C LEU A 53 -6.26 14.47 6.81
N THR A 54 -5.31 13.66 7.28
CA THR A 54 -4.89 13.61 8.69
C THR A 54 -3.37 13.68 8.91
N ALA A 55 -2.58 13.77 7.84
CA ALA A 55 -1.11 13.66 7.87
C ALA A 55 -0.33 14.99 7.85
#